data_AF-A0A176WG39-F1
#
_entry.id   AF-A0A176WG39-F1
#
_cell.length_a   1.000
_cell.length_b   1.000
_cell.length_c   1.000
_cell.angle_alpha   90.00
_cell.angle_beta   90.00
_cell.angle_gamma   90.00
#
_symmetry.space_group_name_H-M   'P 1'
#
loop_
_entity.id
_entity.type
_entity.pdbx_description
1 polymer ?
#
loop_
_entity_poly.entity_id
_entity_poly.type
_entity_poly.pdbx_seq_one_letter_code
_entity_poly.pdbx_strand_id
1 'polypeptide(L)'
;MKADGWALATSPRNGLLAVFLPGFRIRARGPFRLHCSNARRLLARIKRAPDDDGARRRGPVAGRQRGRAEDLICSRLRGIKRPRQRQRRRIANEDEVEIVSARGAAMGRRVGIVAALVCALLWGCCIEAQALGGGAGEDGAGRGRLGLDNGLARTPPMGWNSWNFFNCFIDETVIFETASALVFTGLADLGYNYVNIDDCWAELERDAHGNLVPRAATFPSGIKALADHVHGLGLKLGIYSDAGFLTCQKQPGSLGYEIQDARTFASWEVDYLKYDNCYNDKSRPESRYPVMRNALNASGRAIFFSMCEWGKDDPATWAAPVGNSWRTTEDIRDTWRSMTKIADENDRWASFAGPGGWNDPDMLEVGNGGMSLDEYRSHFSVWALMKAPLLIGCDVRNMSAEVLAILSNKEVIDVNQDSLGVQGRRVLRSPVWWLGNNVQVWSGPLSGDRTVLLLWNRSKKAFNIKASWSDIGLPSGTPVTVRDLWKHETWDGNSVDEIEVKVQGHTSQMFILTPLSRTPRVSSS
;
A
#
# COMPACT_ATOMS: atom_id res chain seq x y z
N MET A 1 -55.11 -10.79 -10.84
CA MET A 1 -55.57 -9.40 -11.10
C MET A 1 -54.32 -8.61 -11.50
N LYS A 2 -53.99 -8.52 -12.80
CA LYS A 2 -54.26 -7.38 -13.71
C LYS A 2 -53.91 -6.04 -13.06
N ALA A 3 -52.78 -5.40 -13.42
CA ALA A 3 -52.62 -4.42 -14.51
C ALA A 3 -52.41 -3.02 -13.84
N ASP A 4 -51.64 -2.02 -14.27
CA ASP A 4 -50.70 -1.73 -15.37
C ASP A 4 -50.01 -0.39 -14.96
N GLY A 5 -48.90 0.01 -15.61
CA GLY A 5 -48.50 1.43 -15.64
C GLY A 5 -47.02 1.75 -15.75
N TRP A 6 -46.41 1.54 -16.92
CA TRP A 6 -45.16 2.16 -17.35
C TRP A 6 -45.46 3.43 -18.17
N ALA A 7 -44.60 4.45 -18.07
CA ALA A 7 -44.52 5.54 -19.05
C ALA A 7 -43.04 5.81 -19.40
N LEU A 8 -42.69 5.58 -20.67
CA LEU A 8 -41.42 5.90 -21.32
C LEU A 8 -41.72 6.95 -22.40
N ALA A 9 -40.95 8.03 -22.42
CA ALA A 9 -40.95 9.03 -23.48
C ALA A 9 -39.82 8.71 -24.48
N THR A 10 -40.12 8.82 -25.77
CA THR A 10 -39.24 8.52 -26.91
C THR A 10 -38.71 9.80 -27.57
N SER A 11 -37.48 9.75 -28.11
CA SER A 11 -37.09 10.36 -29.40
C SER A 11 -35.68 9.86 -29.82
N PRO A 12 -35.38 9.70 -31.14
CA PRO A 12 -34.41 8.72 -31.63
C PRO A 12 -33.09 9.30 -32.17
N ARG A 13 -32.01 8.49 -32.16
CA ARG A 13 -31.07 8.25 -33.28
C ARG A 13 -29.96 7.25 -32.88
N ASN A 14 -29.89 6.14 -33.61
CA ASN A 14 -28.78 5.19 -33.84
C ASN A 14 -28.07 4.60 -32.59
N GLY A 15 -28.17 3.33 -32.20
CA GLY A 15 -28.52 2.10 -32.91
C GLY A 15 -27.32 1.17 -33.03
N LEU A 16 -26.96 0.44 -31.95
CA LEU A 16 -26.63 -1.00 -31.95
C LEU A 16 -26.43 -1.47 -30.49
N LEU A 17 -27.43 -2.17 -29.93
CA LEU A 17 -27.34 -2.87 -28.65
C LEU A 17 -27.48 -4.36 -28.94
N ALA A 18 -26.43 -5.14 -28.72
CA ALA A 18 -26.47 -6.59 -28.86
C ALA A 18 -27.02 -7.21 -27.57
N VAL A 19 -28.19 -7.86 -27.67
CA VAL A 19 -28.77 -8.72 -26.63
C VAL A 19 -28.41 -10.16 -26.96
N PHE A 20 -27.82 -10.89 -26.02
CA PHE A 20 -27.77 -12.36 -26.05
C PHE A 20 -28.17 -12.92 -24.69
N LEU A 21 -29.23 -13.74 -24.69
CA LEU A 21 -29.62 -14.62 -23.58
C LEU A 21 -29.02 -16.03 -23.79
N PRO A 22 -28.95 -16.86 -22.73
CA PRO A 22 -27.86 -17.81 -22.52
C PRO A 22 -28.18 -19.23 -22.98
N GLY A 23 -27.13 -20.01 -23.27
CA GLY A 23 -27.22 -21.47 -23.24
C GLY A 23 -26.35 -22.18 -24.26
N PHE A 24 -25.05 -22.33 -24.00
CA PHE A 24 -24.26 -23.46 -24.52
C PHE A 24 -23.10 -23.76 -23.56
N ARG A 25 -23.14 -24.94 -22.93
CA ARG A 25 -22.04 -25.52 -22.16
C ARG A 25 -21.09 -26.24 -23.12
N ILE A 26 -19.80 -25.90 -23.10
CA ILE A 26 -18.74 -26.76 -23.66
C ILE A 26 -17.68 -27.01 -22.59
N ARG A 27 -17.50 -28.30 -22.27
CA ARG A 27 -16.43 -28.85 -21.42
C ARG A 27 -15.08 -28.66 -22.13
N ALA A 28 -14.11 -28.02 -21.47
CA ALA A 28 -12.71 -28.07 -21.86
C ALA A 28 -11.94 -29.06 -20.95
N ARG A 29 -11.35 -30.08 -21.56
CA ARG A 29 -10.34 -30.97 -20.95
C ARG A 29 -8.96 -30.58 -21.48
N GLY A 30 -8.06 -30.23 -20.57
CA GLY A 30 -6.61 -30.54 -20.62
C GLY A 30 -5.74 -29.89 -21.72
N PRO A 31 -4.41 -29.81 -21.49
CA PRO A 31 -3.58 -28.74 -22.02
C PRO A 31 -2.85 -29.14 -23.31
N PHE A 32 -2.71 -28.19 -24.26
CA PHE A 32 -1.76 -28.31 -25.36
C PHE A 32 -0.86 -27.07 -25.47
N ARG A 33 0.44 -27.36 -25.46
CA ARG A 33 1.55 -26.45 -25.78
C ARG A 33 1.41 -25.98 -27.24
N LEU A 34 1.46 -24.68 -27.51
CA LEU A 34 1.52 -24.14 -28.87
C LEU A 34 2.98 -24.02 -29.35
N HIS A 35 3.25 -24.57 -30.53
CA HIS A 35 4.45 -24.33 -31.33
C HIS A 35 4.06 -23.58 -32.61
N CYS A 36 4.93 -22.66 -33.03
CA CYS A 36 4.79 -21.83 -34.22
C CYS A 36 4.80 -22.65 -35.52
N SER A 37 3.62 -22.95 -36.05
CA SER A 37 3.42 -23.19 -37.49
C SER A 37 1.93 -23.31 -37.80
N ASN A 38 1.22 -22.22 -38.10
CA ASN A 38 -0.06 -22.27 -38.87
C ASN A 38 -0.64 -20.90 -39.30
N ALA A 39 0.20 -19.88 -39.55
CA ALA A 39 -0.25 -18.58 -40.07
C ALA A 39 -0.21 -18.46 -41.61
N ARG A 40 -0.24 -19.57 -42.36
CA ARG A 40 -0.20 -19.57 -43.84
C ARG A 40 -1.37 -20.29 -44.53
N ARG A 41 -2.42 -20.67 -43.80
CA ARG A 41 -3.60 -21.36 -44.39
C ARG A 41 -4.95 -20.68 -44.17
N LEU A 42 -4.98 -19.45 -43.65
CA LEU A 42 -6.23 -18.71 -43.43
C LEU A 42 -6.41 -17.46 -44.32
N LEU A 43 -5.52 -17.22 -45.30
CA LEU A 43 -5.59 -16.07 -46.23
C LEU A 43 -5.73 -16.49 -47.70
N ALA A 44 -6.32 -17.65 -47.95
CA ALA A 44 -6.61 -18.15 -49.29
C ALA A 44 -8.06 -18.64 -49.39
N ARG A 45 -9.02 -17.74 -49.15
CA ARG A 45 -10.45 -17.88 -49.50
C ARG A 45 -11.15 -16.55 -49.21
N ILE A 46 -11.05 -15.60 -50.15
CA ILE A 46 -12.02 -14.56 -50.53
C ILE A 46 -11.38 -13.87 -51.75
N LYS A 47 -11.63 -14.42 -52.92
CA LYS A 47 -11.47 -13.79 -54.24
C LYS A 47 -12.34 -14.57 -55.22
N ARG A 48 -13.59 -14.16 -55.41
CA ARG A 48 -14.35 -14.25 -56.67
C ARG A 48 -15.41 -13.13 -56.66
N ALA A 49 -15.28 -12.20 -57.60
CA ALA A 49 -16.30 -11.25 -58.02
C ALA A 49 -17.36 -11.96 -58.89
N PRO A 50 -18.44 -11.28 -59.29
CA PRO A 50 -18.40 -10.61 -60.60
C PRO A 50 -19.03 -9.20 -60.66
N ASP A 51 -18.75 -8.56 -61.79
CA ASP A 51 -18.89 -7.16 -62.23
C ASP A 51 -20.32 -6.61 -62.40
N ASP A 52 -20.44 -5.27 -62.42
CA ASP A 52 -21.27 -4.58 -63.44
C ASP A 52 -20.85 -3.11 -63.69
N ASP A 53 -21.24 -2.63 -64.88
CA ASP A 53 -20.66 -1.62 -65.80
C ASP A 53 -20.68 -0.10 -65.48
N GLY A 54 -19.82 0.68 -66.19
CA GLY A 54 -20.11 2.10 -66.50
C GLY A 54 -18.95 3.08 -66.86
N ALA A 55 -18.39 3.01 -68.09
CA ALA A 55 -17.92 4.07 -69.03
C ALA A 55 -17.56 5.52 -68.53
N ARG A 56 -16.55 6.30 -69.01
CA ARG A 56 -15.74 6.36 -70.26
C ARG A 56 -14.68 7.52 -70.21
N ARG A 57 -13.50 7.29 -70.85
CA ARG A 57 -12.61 8.20 -71.66
C ARG A 57 -11.82 9.35 -70.95
N ARG A 58 -10.52 9.66 -71.22
CA ARG A 58 -9.60 9.56 -72.39
C ARG A 58 -8.11 9.34 -71.94
N GLY A 59 -7.27 8.65 -72.74
CA GLY A 59 -5.81 8.46 -72.52
C GLY A 59 -4.94 9.47 -73.31
N PRO A 60 -3.71 9.15 -73.80
CA PRO A 60 -2.70 8.16 -73.36
C PRO A 60 -1.24 8.72 -73.35
N VAL A 61 -0.32 8.18 -72.52
CA VAL A 61 1.13 8.10 -72.86
C VAL A 61 1.71 6.81 -72.25
N ALA A 62 2.50 6.11 -73.06
CA ALA A 62 3.06 4.79 -72.86
C ALA A 62 4.33 4.75 -71.98
N GLY A 63 4.68 3.55 -71.47
CA GLY A 63 6.09 3.15 -71.33
C GLY A 63 6.53 2.55 -70.00
N ARG A 64 6.43 1.22 -69.90
CA ARG A 64 7.36 0.27 -69.23
C ARG A 64 8.27 0.80 -68.11
N GLN A 65 8.05 0.34 -66.87
CA GLN A 65 8.78 -0.78 -66.25
C GLN A 65 8.32 -0.94 -64.78
N ARG A 66 7.57 -2.01 -64.52
CA ARG A 66 7.33 -2.57 -63.18
C ARG A 66 8.58 -3.35 -62.78
N GLY A 67 9.17 -3.02 -61.64
CA GLY A 67 10.30 -3.76 -61.08
C GLY A 67 11.09 -2.95 -60.06
N ARG A 68 10.43 -2.51 -58.98
CA ARG A 68 11.07 -1.98 -57.76
C ARG A 68 10.01 -1.69 -56.69
N ALA A 69 9.49 -2.74 -56.05
CA ALA A 69 8.79 -2.64 -54.76
C ALA A 69 8.60 -4.02 -54.10
N GLU A 70 9.57 -4.92 -54.19
CA GLU A 70 9.55 -6.20 -53.43
C GLU A 70 10.91 -6.58 -52.79
N ASP A 71 11.94 -5.72 -52.88
CA ASP A 71 13.27 -5.96 -52.28
C ASP A 71 13.67 -4.93 -51.21
N LEU A 72 12.72 -4.54 -50.35
CA LEU A 72 13.04 -3.67 -49.22
C LEU A 72 12.33 -4.03 -47.91
N ILE A 73 11.95 -5.29 -47.68
CA ILE A 73 11.62 -5.86 -46.35
C ILE A 73 12.14 -7.31 -46.34
N CYS A 74 13.46 -7.50 -46.37
CA CYS A 74 14.09 -8.80 -46.03
C CYS A 74 15.62 -8.75 -45.79
N SER A 75 16.20 -7.59 -45.43
CA SER A 75 17.66 -7.47 -45.18
C SER A 75 18.06 -6.84 -43.83
N ARG A 76 17.17 -6.83 -42.81
CA ARG A 76 17.50 -6.28 -41.48
C ARG A 76 17.26 -7.18 -40.28
N LEU A 77 17.41 -8.50 -40.45
CA LEU A 77 17.57 -9.43 -39.32
C LEU A 77 18.50 -10.58 -39.72
N ARG A 78 19.81 -10.34 -39.67
CA ARG A 78 20.86 -11.36 -39.53
C ARG A 78 22.20 -10.66 -39.28
N GLY A 79 22.73 -10.76 -38.05
CA GLY A 79 24.14 -10.48 -37.80
C GLY A 79 24.50 -9.93 -36.43
N ILE A 80 24.36 -10.71 -35.36
CA ILE A 80 25.27 -10.58 -34.20
C ILE A 80 25.63 -12.00 -33.73
N LYS A 81 26.88 -12.39 -34.01
CA LYS A 81 27.54 -13.60 -33.50
C LYS A 81 27.97 -13.37 -32.04
N ARG A 82 27.77 -14.38 -31.19
CA ARG A 82 28.34 -14.48 -29.84
C ARG A 82 29.87 -14.52 -29.88
N PRO A 83 30.60 -13.88 -28.95
CA PRO A 83 31.99 -14.23 -28.67
C PRO A 83 32.09 -15.23 -27.52
N ARG A 84 32.79 -16.34 -27.76
CA ARG A 84 33.37 -17.24 -26.74
C ARG A 84 34.82 -16.82 -26.48
N GLN A 85 35.17 -16.95 -25.21
CA GLN A 85 36.47 -16.85 -24.53
C GLN A 85 37.75 -17.01 -25.37
N ARG A 86 38.74 -16.17 -25.06
CA ARG A 86 40.17 -16.54 -25.12
C ARG A 86 40.95 -15.90 -23.96
N GLN A 87 41.75 -16.75 -23.32
CA GLN A 87 42.75 -16.45 -22.29
C GLN A 87 43.74 -15.35 -22.68
N ARG A 88 44.21 -14.59 -21.67
CA ARG A 88 45.65 -14.39 -21.43
C ARG A 88 45.95 -13.83 -20.01
N ARG A 89 46.76 -14.63 -19.29
CA ARG A 89 47.92 -14.34 -18.42
C ARG A 89 47.83 -13.39 -17.20
N ARG A 90 48.08 -14.02 -16.04
CA ARG A 90 49.06 -13.70 -14.96
C ARG A 90 49.37 -12.21 -14.69
N ILE A 91 49.02 -11.76 -13.48
CA ILE A 91 49.94 -11.11 -12.53
C ILE A 91 49.61 -11.67 -11.13
N ALA A 92 50.66 -11.98 -10.38
CA ALA A 92 50.65 -12.60 -9.05
C ALA A 92 50.24 -11.61 -7.95
N ASN A 93 49.68 -12.14 -6.85
CA ASN A 93 50.28 -12.03 -5.53
C ASN A 93 49.58 -13.01 -4.58
N GLU A 94 50.35 -13.99 -4.15
CA GLU A 94 50.17 -14.72 -2.90
C GLU A 94 50.47 -13.75 -1.75
N ASP A 95 49.75 -13.88 -0.64
CA ASP A 95 50.39 -14.26 0.62
C ASP A 95 49.30 -14.79 1.57
N GLU A 96 49.53 -16.04 1.95
CA GLU A 96 48.80 -16.86 2.92
C GLU A 96 48.99 -16.30 4.34
N VAL A 97 47.98 -16.48 5.21
CA VAL A 97 48.26 -16.90 6.59
C VAL A 97 47.22 -17.96 7.00
N GLU A 98 47.72 -19.18 7.08
CA GLU A 98 47.14 -20.36 7.69
C GLU A 98 47.08 -20.20 9.22
N ILE A 99 45.97 -20.58 9.88
CA ILE A 99 46.00 -20.98 11.29
C ILE A 99 45.28 -22.32 11.45
N VAL A 100 46.09 -23.36 11.61
CA VAL A 100 45.74 -24.72 12.00
C VAL A 100 45.46 -24.76 13.51
N SER A 101 44.44 -25.52 13.89
CA SER A 101 44.10 -25.84 15.28
C SER A 101 45.10 -26.83 15.90
N ALA A 102 45.44 -26.65 17.18
CA ALA A 102 45.88 -27.76 18.02
C ALA A 102 45.53 -27.57 19.50
N ARG A 103 45.19 -28.70 20.11
CA ARG A 103 44.70 -28.96 21.46
C ARG A 103 45.79 -28.80 22.54
N GLY A 104 45.38 -28.67 23.80
CA GLY A 104 46.23 -29.09 24.93
C GLY A 104 45.77 -28.58 26.29
N ALA A 105 45.25 -29.49 27.12
CA ALA A 105 44.87 -29.28 28.51
C ALA A 105 46.01 -29.59 29.50
N ALA A 106 45.98 -28.94 30.67
CA ALA A 106 46.56 -29.28 31.99
C ALA A 106 47.02 -27.98 32.69
N MET A 107 47.10 -27.77 34.01
CA MET A 107 46.67 -28.41 35.26
C MET A 107 47.29 -27.52 36.37
N GLY A 108 46.62 -27.30 37.52
CA GLY A 108 47.34 -27.06 38.79
C GLY A 108 47.27 -25.68 39.47
N ARG A 109 46.23 -25.48 40.28
CA ARG A 109 46.19 -24.94 41.67
C ARG A 109 47.30 -23.96 42.14
N ARG A 110 46.86 -22.81 42.68
CA ARG A 110 47.23 -22.29 44.02
C ARG A 110 46.14 -21.38 44.60
N VAL A 111 45.64 -21.82 45.76
CA VAL A 111 44.75 -21.20 46.77
C VAL A 111 45.41 -19.91 47.31
N GLY A 112 44.77 -18.85 47.82
CA GLY A 112 43.43 -18.54 48.33
C GLY A 112 43.60 -17.39 49.34
N ILE A 113 42.48 -16.83 49.85
CA ILE A 113 42.37 -15.79 50.89
C ILE A 113 42.47 -14.34 50.35
N VAL A 114 41.33 -13.75 49.97
CA VAL A 114 40.77 -12.46 50.48
C VAL A 114 39.37 -12.33 49.87
N ALA A 115 38.37 -12.96 50.49
CA ALA A 115 36.95 -12.77 50.14
C ALA A 115 36.09 -13.08 51.35
N ALA A 116 36.15 -12.23 52.39
CA ALA A 116 35.29 -12.35 53.58
C ALA A 116 35.11 -11.04 54.37
N LEU A 117 35.21 -9.85 53.74
CA LEU A 117 35.09 -8.56 54.47
C LEU A 117 34.38 -7.42 53.69
N VAL A 118 33.41 -7.73 52.82
CA VAL A 118 32.58 -6.66 52.18
C VAL A 118 31.06 -6.91 52.27
N CYS A 119 30.60 -8.05 52.80
CA CYS A 119 29.16 -8.35 52.94
C CYS A 119 28.49 -7.86 54.24
N ALA A 120 29.07 -6.88 54.96
CA ALA A 120 28.54 -6.48 56.28
C ALA A 120 28.49 -4.95 56.52
N LEU A 121 28.27 -4.14 55.48
CA LEU A 121 28.13 -2.67 55.63
C LEU A 121 27.02 -2.02 54.77
N LEU A 122 25.97 -2.76 54.38
CA LEU A 122 24.75 -2.15 53.79
C LEU A 122 23.45 -2.78 54.34
N TRP A 123 23.46 -3.16 55.62
CA TRP A 123 22.26 -3.57 56.34
C TRP A 123 22.23 -2.90 57.72
N GLY A 124 21.70 -1.68 57.76
CA GLY A 124 21.50 -0.92 59.01
C GLY A 124 21.19 0.56 58.76
N CYS A 125 19.97 0.97 59.14
CA CYS A 125 19.35 2.31 59.04
C CYS A 125 18.79 2.66 57.63
N CYS A 126 17.51 2.95 57.41
CA CYS A 126 16.49 3.54 58.28
C CYS A 126 15.09 2.91 58.08
N ILE A 127 14.40 2.69 59.20
CA ILE A 127 12.93 2.62 59.31
C ILE A 127 12.46 4.06 59.61
N GLU A 128 11.23 4.36 59.16
CA GLU A 128 10.35 5.50 59.49
C GLU A 128 10.24 6.63 58.45
N ALA A 129 9.42 6.35 57.43
CA ALA A 129 8.37 7.28 57.01
C ALA A 129 7.23 6.50 56.31
N GLN A 130 6.27 6.00 57.09
CA GLN A 130 4.94 5.65 56.58
C GLN A 130 4.01 6.83 56.84
N ALA A 131 3.53 7.49 55.78
CA ALA A 131 2.18 8.06 55.71
C ALA A 131 1.94 8.55 54.27
N LEU A 132 0.69 8.38 53.81
CA LEU A 132 0.15 8.68 52.47
C LEU A 132 0.39 7.60 51.42
N GLY A 133 -0.38 6.51 51.59
CA GLY A 133 -0.77 5.66 50.48
C GLY A 133 -1.64 6.44 49.49
N GLY A 134 -1.20 6.42 48.23
CA GLY A 134 -2.02 6.65 47.05
C GLY A 134 -1.50 5.68 46.00
N GLY A 135 -2.28 4.65 45.70
CA GLY A 135 -1.90 3.60 44.76
C GLY A 135 -1.62 4.19 43.38
N ALA A 136 -0.36 4.11 42.95
CA ALA A 136 -0.03 4.21 41.54
C ALA A 136 -0.45 2.87 40.91
N GLY A 137 -1.69 2.82 40.43
CA GLY A 137 -2.14 1.77 39.53
C GLY A 137 -1.29 1.78 38.28
N GLU A 138 -0.72 0.61 37.95
CA GLU A 138 -0.30 0.28 36.61
C GLU A 138 -1.52 0.27 35.68
N ASP A 139 -1.90 1.44 35.15
CA ASP A 139 -2.88 1.56 34.07
C ASP A 139 -2.33 2.50 32.99
N GLY A 140 -1.76 1.93 31.92
CA GLY A 140 -1.22 2.74 30.83
C GLY A 140 -0.50 1.97 29.71
N ALA A 141 -0.78 0.69 29.51
CA ALA A 141 -0.25 -0.03 28.34
C ALA A 141 -1.05 0.37 27.08
N GLY A 142 -0.45 1.18 26.20
CA GLY A 142 -0.76 1.15 24.76
C GLY A 142 -1.85 2.06 24.21
N ARG A 143 -2.12 3.24 24.79
CA ARG A 143 -2.92 4.26 24.10
C ARG A 143 -2.04 5.03 23.09
N GLY A 144 -2.40 5.00 21.80
CA GLY A 144 -1.69 5.72 20.74
C GLY A 144 -1.55 7.22 21.03
N ARG A 145 -0.46 7.82 20.53
CA ARG A 145 -0.22 9.27 20.71
C ARG A 145 -1.22 10.04 19.84
N LEU A 146 -1.91 11.03 20.41
CA LEU A 146 -2.75 11.94 19.63
C LEU A 146 -1.87 12.74 18.65
N GLY A 147 -2.26 12.73 17.38
CA GLY A 147 -1.57 13.44 16.31
C GLY A 147 -2.07 14.88 16.12
N LEU A 148 -1.89 15.41 14.92
CA LEU A 148 -2.26 16.77 14.55
C LEU A 148 -3.77 17.00 14.70
N ASP A 149 -4.15 18.02 15.47
CA ASP A 149 -5.55 18.37 15.70
C ASP A 149 -6.07 19.41 14.69
N ASN A 150 -6.00 19.08 13.40
CA ASN A 150 -6.55 19.90 12.31
C ASN A 150 -7.95 19.44 11.86
N GLY A 151 -8.62 18.61 12.66
CA GLY A 151 -9.93 18.03 12.35
C GLY A 151 -9.92 16.92 11.30
N LEU A 152 -8.76 16.56 10.75
CA LEU A 152 -8.59 15.49 9.77
C LEU A 152 -7.95 14.24 10.42
N ALA A 153 -7.84 13.16 9.63
CA ALA A 153 -7.09 11.96 9.99
C ALA A 153 -7.51 11.29 11.30
N ARG A 154 -8.79 11.41 11.71
CA ARG A 154 -9.32 10.69 12.89
C ARG A 154 -9.22 9.17 12.73
N THR A 155 -9.26 8.70 11.48
CA THR A 155 -8.87 7.37 11.02
C THR A 155 -7.83 7.53 9.89
N PRO A 156 -7.10 6.46 9.52
CA PRO A 156 -6.18 6.51 8.39
C PRO A 156 -6.90 6.92 7.09
N PRO A 157 -6.28 7.72 6.21
CA PRO A 157 -6.91 8.12 4.96
C PRO A 157 -7.08 6.91 4.02
N MET A 158 -8.16 6.92 3.25
CA MET A 158 -8.45 5.92 2.23
C MET A 158 -8.66 6.60 0.89
N GLY A 159 -8.11 6.03 -0.17
CA GLY A 159 -8.21 6.64 -1.48
C GLY A 159 -7.45 5.89 -2.55
N TRP A 160 -7.00 6.62 -3.55
CA TRP A 160 -6.22 6.13 -4.68
C TRP A 160 -5.10 7.13 -4.99
N ASN A 161 -3.96 6.64 -5.48
CA ASN A 161 -2.86 7.46 -5.95
C ASN A 161 -2.37 6.96 -7.32
N SER A 162 -2.05 7.89 -8.21
CA SER A 162 -1.68 7.59 -9.61
C SER A 162 -0.33 6.89 -9.79
N TRP A 163 0.59 6.98 -8.83
CA TRP A 163 2.02 6.70 -9.06
C TRP A 163 2.33 5.25 -9.42
N ASN A 164 1.90 4.29 -8.60
CA ASN A 164 2.34 2.89 -8.72
C ASN A 164 2.03 2.29 -10.10
N PHE A 165 0.87 2.64 -10.68
CA PHE A 165 0.48 2.15 -12.01
C PHE A 165 0.90 3.11 -13.14
N PHE A 166 0.57 4.39 -13.02
CA PHE A 166 0.70 5.34 -14.13
C PHE A 166 2.06 6.03 -14.20
N ASN A 167 2.79 6.14 -13.08
CA ASN A 167 3.99 6.97 -12.98
C ASN A 167 3.72 8.38 -13.56
N CYS A 168 4.49 8.81 -14.56
CA CYS A 168 4.29 10.08 -15.26
C CYS A 168 3.32 10.02 -16.45
N PHE A 169 2.68 8.89 -16.72
CA PHE A 169 1.69 8.73 -17.78
C PHE A 169 0.29 9.08 -17.26
N ILE A 170 0.15 10.31 -16.77
CA ILE A 170 -1.10 10.86 -16.22
C ILE A 170 -1.58 12.06 -17.03
N ASP A 171 -2.90 12.18 -17.13
CA ASP A 171 -3.61 13.34 -17.67
C ASP A 171 -4.97 13.51 -16.96
N GLU A 172 -5.66 14.62 -17.20
CA GLU A 172 -6.95 14.90 -16.58
C GLU A 172 -8.02 13.85 -16.90
N THR A 173 -7.94 13.20 -18.06
CA THR A 173 -8.89 12.14 -18.45
C THR A 173 -8.71 10.91 -17.56
N VAL A 174 -7.46 10.49 -17.33
CA VAL A 174 -7.16 9.39 -16.40
C VAL A 174 -7.72 9.68 -15.01
N ILE A 175 -7.57 10.91 -14.50
CA ILE A 175 -8.08 11.26 -13.18
C ILE A 175 -9.61 11.30 -13.13
N PHE A 176 -10.28 11.87 -14.14
CA PHE A 176 -11.75 11.87 -14.24
C PHE A 176 -12.34 10.46 -14.29
N GLU A 177 -11.78 9.59 -15.14
CA GLU A 177 -12.25 8.22 -15.28
C GLU A 177 -11.98 7.40 -14.00
N THR A 178 -10.84 7.62 -13.36
CA THR A 178 -10.49 6.97 -12.08
C THR A 178 -11.45 7.38 -10.98
N ALA A 179 -11.74 8.69 -10.84
CA ALA A 179 -12.71 9.20 -9.87
C ALA A 179 -14.11 8.59 -10.11
N SER A 180 -14.53 8.54 -11.37
CA SER A 180 -15.80 7.89 -11.75
C SER A 180 -15.81 6.38 -11.46
N ALA A 181 -14.69 5.69 -11.67
CA ALA A 181 -14.56 4.27 -11.40
C ALA A 181 -14.61 3.95 -9.90
N LEU A 182 -14.03 4.79 -9.03
CA LEU A 182 -14.16 4.64 -7.58
C LEU A 182 -15.62 4.67 -7.12
N VAL A 183 -16.43 5.56 -7.70
CA VAL A 183 -17.87 5.61 -7.44
C VAL A 183 -18.58 4.38 -8.04
N PHE A 184 -18.36 4.09 -9.31
CA PHE A 184 -19.05 3.01 -10.02
C PHE A 184 -18.79 1.62 -9.42
N THR A 185 -17.58 1.38 -8.92
CA THR A 185 -17.19 0.12 -8.28
C THR A 185 -17.69 -0.01 -6.83
N GLY A 186 -18.23 1.07 -6.25
CA GLY A 186 -18.65 1.13 -4.85
C GLY A 186 -17.49 1.33 -3.85
N LEU A 187 -16.26 1.51 -4.32
CA LEU A 187 -15.10 1.77 -3.45
C LEU A 187 -15.24 3.12 -2.73
N ALA A 188 -15.81 4.13 -3.37
CA ALA A 188 -16.10 5.42 -2.73
C ALA A 188 -16.97 5.25 -1.47
N ASP A 189 -18.03 4.42 -1.55
CA ASP A 189 -18.95 4.14 -0.44
C ASP A 189 -18.27 3.38 0.72
N LEU A 190 -17.19 2.66 0.43
CA LEU A 190 -16.36 1.99 1.42
C LEU A 190 -15.32 2.90 2.06
N GLY A 191 -15.22 4.15 1.61
CA GLY A 191 -14.37 5.19 2.21
C GLY A 191 -13.18 5.62 1.34
N TYR A 192 -12.93 4.98 0.20
CA TYR A 192 -11.84 5.39 -0.73
C TYR A 192 -12.20 6.70 -1.43
N ASN A 193 -12.04 7.82 -0.73
CA ASN A 193 -12.58 9.12 -1.14
C ASN A 193 -11.51 10.12 -1.58
N TYR A 194 -10.23 9.89 -1.32
CA TYR A 194 -9.14 10.71 -1.83
C TYR A 194 -8.68 10.24 -3.22
N VAL A 195 -8.72 11.12 -4.22
CA VAL A 195 -8.17 10.91 -5.57
C VAL A 195 -6.89 11.72 -5.66
N ASN A 196 -5.74 11.07 -5.41
CA ASN A 196 -4.46 11.76 -5.29
C ASN A 196 -3.70 11.73 -6.61
N ILE A 197 -3.42 12.92 -7.16
CA ILE A 197 -2.50 13.11 -8.27
C ILE A 197 -1.07 13.12 -7.71
N ASP A 198 -0.21 12.25 -8.22
CA ASP A 198 1.20 12.21 -7.84
C ASP A 198 2.08 13.14 -8.71
N ASP A 199 3.39 12.92 -8.74
CA ASP A 199 4.34 13.71 -9.54
C ASP A 199 3.94 13.77 -11.04
N CYS A 200 4.63 14.61 -11.82
CA CYS A 200 4.42 14.77 -13.27
C CYS A 200 3.16 15.55 -13.71
N TRP A 201 2.49 16.30 -12.81
CA TRP A 201 1.29 17.09 -13.13
C TRP A 201 1.54 18.55 -13.60
N ALA A 202 2.64 19.17 -13.18
CA ALA A 202 2.95 20.58 -13.44
C ALA A 202 3.78 20.86 -14.72
N GLU A 203 3.81 22.11 -15.15
CA GLU A 203 4.83 22.60 -16.07
C GLU A 203 6.24 22.53 -15.44
N LEU A 204 7.27 22.55 -16.28
CA LEU A 204 8.67 22.54 -15.81
C LEU A 204 9.11 23.88 -15.23
N GLU A 205 8.38 24.94 -15.54
CA GLU A 205 8.65 26.29 -15.06
C GLU A 205 7.41 26.85 -14.35
N ARG A 206 7.66 27.65 -13.31
CA ARG A 206 6.63 28.47 -12.68
C ARG A 206 6.24 29.62 -13.61
N ASP A 207 5.06 30.20 -13.41
CA ASP A 207 4.67 31.40 -14.15
C ASP A 207 5.53 32.63 -13.78
N ALA A 208 5.31 33.76 -14.46
CA ALA A 208 6.02 35.02 -14.20
C ALA A 208 5.83 35.59 -12.78
N HIS A 209 4.83 35.10 -12.04
CA HIS A 209 4.56 35.49 -10.65
C HIS A 209 5.09 34.44 -9.65
N GLY A 210 5.74 33.37 -10.11
CA GLY A 210 6.27 32.30 -9.28
C GLY A 210 5.24 31.23 -8.90
N ASN A 211 4.05 31.19 -9.49
CA ASN A 211 3.05 30.16 -9.18
C ASN A 211 3.35 28.86 -9.92
N LEU A 212 2.97 27.74 -9.30
CA LEU A 212 2.89 26.45 -9.99
C LEU A 212 1.83 26.51 -11.09
N VAL A 213 2.13 25.91 -12.23
CA VAL A 213 1.24 25.89 -13.41
C VAL A 213 0.92 24.43 -13.75
N PRO A 214 -0.35 24.02 -13.85
CA PRO A 214 -0.71 22.69 -14.36
C PRO A 214 -0.23 22.53 -15.80
N ARG A 215 0.29 21.35 -16.16
CA ARG A 215 0.80 21.13 -17.51
C ARG A 215 -0.32 21.22 -18.54
N ALA A 216 -0.26 22.19 -19.45
CA ALA A 216 -1.36 22.47 -20.38
C ALA A 216 -1.65 21.30 -21.34
N ALA A 217 -0.63 20.48 -21.64
CA ALA A 217 -0.77 19.33 -22.52
C ALA A 217 -1.51 18.14 -21.88
N THR A 218 -1.49 18.00 -20.55
CA THR A 218 -2.08 16.86 -19.83
C THR A 218 -3.21 17.27 -18.88
N PHE A 219 -3.23 18.52 -18.43
CA PHE A 219 -4.27 19.13 -17.59
C PHE A 219 -4.76 20.47 -18.22
N PRO A 220 -5.25 20.46 -19.47
CA PRO A 220 -5.67 21.67 -20.18
C PRO A 220 -6.78 22.45 -19.46
N SER A 221 -7.60 21.79 -18.64
CA SER A 221 -8.67 22.44 -17.86
C SER A 221 -8.17 23.07 -16.55
N GLY A 222 -6.94 22.74 -16.13
CA GLY A 222 -6.35 23.16 -14.86
C GLY A 222 -6.86 22.37 -13.65
N ILE A 223 -6.14 22.46 -12.53
CA ILE A 223 -6.40 21.65 -11.33
C ILE A 223 -7.70 22.05 -10.61
N LYS A 224 -8.09 23.33 -10.64
CA LYS A 224 -9.37 23.75 -10.03
C LYS A 224 -10.58 23.05 -10.68
N ALA A 225 -10.61 23.01 -12.02
CA ALA A 225 -11.69 22.34 -12.74
C ALA A 225 -11.70 20.83 -12.47
N LEU A 226 -10.51 20.23 -12.30
CA LEU A 226 -10.38 18.84 -11.87
C LEU A 226 -10.91 18.61 -10.46
N ALA A 227 -10.62 19.51 -9.52
CA ALA A 227 -11.15 19.47 -8.16
C ALA A 227 -12.67 19.58 -8.17
N ASP A 228 -13.24 20.53 -8.91
CA ASP A 228 -14.70 20.71 -9.05
C ASP A 228 -15.40 19.42 -9.52
N HIS A 229 -14.82 18.73 -10.51
CA HIS A 229 -15.36 17.46 -10.98
C HIS A 229 -15.31 16.38 -9.90
N VAL A 230 -14.16 16.22 -9.24
CA VAL A 230 -13.95 15.22 -8.20
C VAL A 230 -14.88 15.48 -7.00
N HIS A 231 -15.04 16.73 -6.59
CA HIS A 231 -15.99 17.14 -5.54
C HIS A 231 -17.44 16.92 -5.96
N GLY A 232 -17.77 17.12 -7.23
CA GLY A 232 -19.09 16.83 -7.79
C GLY A 232 -19.49 15.35 -7.69
N LEU A 233 -18.51 14.45 -7.57
CA LEU A 233 -18.70 13.02 -7.31
C LEU A 233 -18.74 12.67 -5.81
N GLY A 234 -18.63 13.66 -4.91
CA GLY A 234 -18.54 13.44 -3.47
C GLY A 234 -17.15 12.97 -2.99
N LEU A 235 -16.15 13.03 -3.86
CA LEU A 235 -14.77 12.65 -3.57
C LEU A 235 -13.93 13.89 -3.18
N LYS A 236 -12.66 13.67 -2.89
CA LYS A 236 -11.67 14.69 -2.49
C LYS A 236 -10.46 14.63 -3.40
N LEU A 237 -9.90 15.78 -3.79
CA LEU A 237 -8.73 15.83 -4.67
C LEU A 237 -7.44 15.98 -3.87
N GLY A 238 -6.46 15.13 -4.13
CA GLY A 238 -5.10 15.30 -3.64
C GLY A 238 -4.12 15.73 -4.72
N ILE A 239 -3.06 16.41 -4.30
CA ILE A 239 -1.95 16.84 -5.15
C ILE A 239 -0.61 16.46 -4.51
N TYR A 240 0.45 16.57 -5.30
CA TYR A 240 1.81 16.26 -4.90
C TYR A 240 2.73 17.47 -5.08
N SER A 241 3.66 17.65 -4.14
CA SER A 241 4.82 18.52 -4.28
C SER A 241 6.00 17.98 -3.46
N ASP A 242 7.10 18.72 -3.38
CA ASP A 242 8.33 18.32 -2.71
C ASP A 242 8.82 19.40 -1.74
N ALA A 243 9.34 18.98 -0.58
CA ALA A 243 10.11 19.78 0.36
C ALA A 243 11.54 20.06 -0.11
N GLY A 244 11.69 20.31 -1.40
CA GLY A 244 12.94 20.53 -2.12
C GLY A 244 12.74 21.52 -3.27
N PHE A 245 13.83 21.83 -3.98
CA PHE A 245 13.77 22.78 -5.11
C PHE A 245 13.06 22.20 -6.32
N LEU A 246 13.07 20.88 -6.44
CA LEU A 246 12.47 20.13 -7.53
C LEU A 246 11.78 18.88 -6.95
N THR A 247 10.73 18.42 -7.62
CA THR A 247 10.16 17.09 -7.37
C THR A 247 11.12 15.99 -7.77
N CYS A 248 10.83 14.75 -7.38
CA CYS A 248 11.64 13.59 -7.79
C CYS A 248 11.71 13.42 -9.32
N GLN A 249 10.67 13.85 -10.06
CA GLN A 249 10.64 13.91 -11.53
C GLN A 249 11.02 15.29 -12.11
N LYS A 250 11.63 16.15 -11.30
CA LYS A 250 12.23 17.44 -11.70
C LYS A 250 11.24 18.50 -12.18
N GLN A 251 10.00 18.47 -11.71
CA GLN A 251 9.10 19.63 -11.75
C GLN A 251 9.46 20.59 -10.61
N PRO A 252 8.98 21.86 -10.61
CA PRO A 252 9.24 22.76 -9.50
C PRO A 252 8.74 22.19 -8.16
N GLY A 253 9.63 22.09 -7.17
CA GLY A 253 9.27 21.79 -5.79
C GLY A 253 8.88 23.05 -5.02
N SER A 254 8.47 22.91 -3.76
CA SER A 254 7.92 24.02 -2.97
C SER A 254 8.88 24.61 -1.93
N LEU A 255 10.14 24.16 -1.86
CA LEU A 255 11.09 24.73 -0.90
C LEU A 255 11.34 26.22 -1.19
N GLY A 256 11.02 27.09 -0.23
CA GLY A 256 11.06 28.55 -0.35
C GLY A 256 9.83 29.19 -1.00
N TYR A 257 8.85 28.39 -1.46
CA TYR A 257 7.59 28.83 -2.06
C TYR A 257 6.36 28.35 -1.26
N GLU A 258 6.55 27.84 -0.04
CA GLU A 258 5.53 27.09 0.70
C GLU A 258 4.25 27.90 0.91
N ILE A 259 4.36 29.18 1.28
CA ILE A 259 3.21 30.08 1.48
C ILE A 259 2.44 30.31 0.17
N GLN A 260 3.16 30.51 -0.94
CA GLN A 260 2.56 30.76 -2.24
C GLN A 260 1.89 29.49 -2.80
N ASP A 261 2.55 28.36 -2.70
CA ASP A 261 2.05 27.07 -3.19
C ASP A 261 0.86 26.60 -2.35
N ALA A 262 0.91 26.72 -1.03
CA ALA A 262 -0.23 26.40 -0.16
C ALA A 262 -1.48 27.24 -0.49
N ARG A 263 -1.31 28.54 -0.78
CA ARG A 263 -2.40 29.40 -1.25
C ARG A 263 -2.92 28.96 -2.62
N THR A 264 -2.02 28.56 -3.52
CA THR A 264 -2.39 28.04 -4.85
C THR A 264 -3.23 26.77 -4.72
N PHE A 265 -2.78 25.79 -3.93
CA PHE A 265 -3.52 24.56 -3.65
C PHE A 265 -4.88 24.83 -3.01
N ALA A 266 -4.95 25.74 -2.04
CA ALA A 266 -6.21 26.14 -1.43
C ALA A 266 -7.16 26.83 -2.43
N SER A 267 -6.63 27.68 -3.33
CA SER A 267 -7.40 28.33 -4.39
C SER A 267 -7.93 27.36 -5.45
N TRP A 268 -7.24 26.24 -5.64
CA TRP A 268 -7.70 25.13 -6.48
C TRP A 268 -8.60 24.15 -5.73
N GLU A 269 -8.87 24.40 -4.45
CA GLU A 269 -9.69 23.56 -3.58
C GLU A 269 -9.14 22.14 -3.39
N VAL A 270 -7.82 21.97 -3.38
CA VAL A 270 -7.17 20.71 -3.02
C VAL A 270 -7.48 20.32 -1.56
N ASP A 271 -7.63 19.03 -1.29
CA ASP A 271 -7.99 18.47 0.03
C ASP A 271 -6.85 17.67 0.68
N TYR A 272 -5.83 17.31 -0.09
CA TYR A 272 -4.72 16.46 0.34
C TYR A 272 -3.41 16.89 -0.34
N LEU A 273 -2.33 16.96 0.41
CA LEU A 273 -0.97 17.18 -0.11
C LEU A 273 -0.07 16.01 0.30
N LYS A 274 0.45 15.26 -0.69
CA LYS A 274 1.66 14.43 -0.52
C LYS A 274 2.88 15.32 -0.71
N TYR A 275 3.80 15.31 0.26
CA TYR A 275 4.93 16.25 0.30
C TYR A 275 6.26 15.52 0.44
N ASP A 276 6.98 15.43 -0.67
CA ASP A 276 8.17 14.60 -0.85
C ASP A 276 9.45 15.26 -0.34
N ASN A 277 10.61 14.63 -0.57
CA ASN A 277 11.88 14.99 0.03
C ASN A 277 13.08 14.93 -0.94
N CYS A 278 12.85 14.90 -2.26
CA CYS A 278 13.91 14.99 -3.26
C CYS A 278 14.51 16.40 -3.33
N TYR A 279 15.70 16.54 -3.94
CA TYR A 279 16.34 17.84 -4.24
C TYR A 279 16.29 18.93 -3.15
N ASN A 280 16.33 18.53 -1.87
CA ASN A 280 16.36 19.44 -0.74
C ASN A 280 17.74 20.09 -0.55
N ASP A 281 17.79 21.15 0.24
CA ASP A 281 19.01 21.89 0.63
C ASP A 281 19.88 21.16 1.66
N LYS A 282 19.65 19.86 1.88
CA LYS A 282 20.26 18.99 2.90
C LYS A 282 19.85 19.31 4.34
N SER A 283 18.96 20.26 4.56
CA SER A 283 18.38 20.47 5.89
C SER A 283 17.49 19.30 6.31
N ARG A 284 17.35 19.12 7.63
CA ARG A 284 16.58 18.01 8.21
C ARG A 284 15.09 18.17 7.89
N PRO A 285 14.36 17.07 7.61
CA PRO A 285 12.90 17.11 7.43
C PRO A 285 12.18 17.82 8.58
N GLU A 286 12.61 17.57 9.82
CA GLU A 286 12.09 18.21 11.04
C GLU A 286 12.10 19.75 11.00
N SER A 287 12.97 20.35 10.19
CA SER A 287 13.03 21.82 10.00
C SER A 287 12.20 22.30 8.81
N ARG A 288 12.11 21.53 7.72
CA ARG A 288 11.41 21.93 6.47
C ARG A 288 9.91 21.69 6.52
N TYR A 289 9.48 20.50 6.94
CA TYR A 289 8.07 20.10 6.91
C TYR A 289 7.14 21.03 7.74
N PRO A 290 7.56 21.54 8.92
CA PRO A 290 6.75 22.51 9.66
C PRO A 290 6.44 23.80 8.88
N VAL A 291 7.30 24.23 7.95
CA VAL A 291 7.08 25.43 7.14
C VAL A 291 5.87 25.24 6.22
N MET A 292 5.82 24.12 5.50
CA MET A 292 4.66 23.77 4.66
C MET A 292 3.41 23.54 5.50
N ARG A 293 3.50 22.85 6.65
CA ARG A 293 2.37 22.72 7.59
C ARG A 293 1.77 24.07 7.97
N ASN A 294 2.62 25.04 8.33
CA ASN A 294 2.17 26.37 8.71
C ASN A 294 1.54 27.10 7.52
N ALA A 295 2.11 26.97 6.32
CA ALA A 295 1.56 27.54 5.10
C ALA A 295 0.17 26.98 4.75
N LEU A 296 -0.01 25.66 4.85
CA LEU A 296 -1.31 25.00 4.65
C LEU A 296 -2.34 25.51 5.67
N ASN A 297 -1.99 25.57 6.96
CA ASN A 297 -2.90 26.09 7.98
C ASN A 297 -3.27 27.56 7.74
N ALA A 298 -2.30 28.39 7.32
CA ALA A 298 -2.51 29.79 7.00
C ALA A 298 -3.33 30.03 5.72
N SER A 299 -3.51 29.00 4.87
CA SER A 299 -4.33 29.10 3.66
C SER A 299 -5.83 29.21 3.95
N GLY A 300 -6.27 28.80 5.15
CA GLY A 300 -7.67 28.79 5.55
C GLY A 300 -8.49 27.60 5.04
N ARG A 301 -7.90 26.71 4.21
CA ARG A 301 -8.51 25.44 3.78
C ARG A 301 -7.91 24.27 4.56
N ALA A 302 -8.74 23.36 5.05
CA ALA A 302 -8.28 22.13 5.66
C ALA A 302 -7.73 21.17 4.59
N ILE A 303 -6.42 20.97 4.57
CA ILE A 303 -5.72 20.09 3.63
C ILE A 303 -5.02 18.99 4.43
N PHE A 304 -5.29 17.73 4.11
CA PHE A 304 -4.60 16.59 4.71
C PHE A 304 -3.12 16.65 4.36
N PHE A 305 -2.23 16.64 5.35
CA PHE A 305 -0.80 16.77 5.11
C PHE A 305 -0.07 15.43 5.27
N SER A 306 0.31 14.83 4.14
CA SER A 306 1.00 13.53 4.06
C SER A 306 2.48 13.73 3.78
N MET A 307 3.32 13.43 4.77
CA MET A 307 4.76 13.60 4.65
C MET A 307 5.41 12.39 3.98
N CYS A 308 6.30 12.64 3.01
CA CYS A 308 6.99 11.62 2.23
C CYS A 308 8.52 11.87 2.25
N GLU A 309 9.10 11.67 3.42
CA GLU A 309 10.54 11.79 3.71
C GLU A 309 11.26 10.44 3.83
N TRP A 310 10.55 9.36 3.54
CA TRP A 310 10.99 7.95 3.54
C TRP A 310 11.51 7.44 4.88
N GLY A 311 10.94 7.91 5.99
CA GLY A 311 11.42 7.54 7.32
C GLY A 311 12.73 8.21 7.73
N LYS A 312 13.23 9.16 6.94
CA LYS A 312 14.47 9.89 7.23
C LYS A 312 14.35 10.66 8.54
N ASP A 313 15.34 10.48 9.40
CA ASP A 313 15.39 11.05 10.76
C ASP A 313 14.18 10.64 11.62
N ASP A 314 13.66 9.42 11.43
CA ASP A 314 12.67 8.75 12.29
C ASP A 314 11.40 9.59 12.56
N PRO A 315 10.59 9.91 11.53
CA PRO A 315 9.44 10.83 11.60
C PRO A 315 8.39 10.45 12.64
N ALA A 316 8.22 9.16 12.94
CA ALA A 316 7.33 8.70 14.01
C ALA A 316 7.58 9.42 15.35
N THR A 317 8.81 9.89 15.60
CA THR A 317 9.18 10.56 16.85
C THR A 317 8.82 12.06 16.91
N TRP A 318 8.65 12.72 15.77
CA TRP A 318 8.51 14.19 15.68
C TRP A 318 7.42 14.70 14.72
N ALA A 319 6.90 13.89 13.81
CA ALA A 319 5.97 14.30 12.76
C ALA A 319 4.51 14.42 13.23
N ALA A 320 4.15 13.81 14.36
CA ALA A 320 2.79 13.86 14.92
C ALA A 320 2.18 15.29 15.05
N PRO A 321 2.89 16.31 15.56
CA PRO A 321 2.39 17.70 15.57
C PRO A 321 2.55 18.45 14.23
N VAL A 322 3.01 17.78 13.16
CA VAL A 322 3.33 18.38 11.86
C VAL A 322 2.42 17.87 10.75
N GLY A 323 2.39 16.55 10.53
CA GLY A 323 1.62 15.91 9.46
C GLY A 323 0.48 15.05 9.99
N ASN A 324 -0.46 14.73 9.10
CA ASN A 324 -1.52 13.77 9.34
C ASN A 324 -1.09 12.32 9.07
N SER A 325 -0.08 12.13 8.24
CA SER A 325 0.66 10.87 8.07
C SER A 325 2.10 11.16 7.69
N TRP A 326 2.98 10.17 7.90
CA TRP A 326 4.40 10.25 7.52
C TRP A 326 4.91 8.90 7.05
N ARG A 327 5.59 8.91 5.90
CA ARG A 327 6.22 7.72 5.34
C ARG A 327 7.27 7.18 6.30
N THR A 328 7.27 5.88 6.56
CA THR A 328 8.24 5.28 7.49
C THR A 328 9.38 4.54 6.80
N THR A 329 9.28 4.36 5.49
CA THR A 329 10.20 3.58 4.67
C THR A 329 10.44 4.18 3.29
N GLU A 330 11.42 3.64 2.58
CA GLU A 330 11.53 3.76 1.12
C GLU A 330 10.27 3.28 0.38
N ASP A 331 10.20 3.54 -0.92
CA ASP A 331 9.05 3.18 -1.75
C ASP A 331 8.84 1.66 -1.83
N ILE A 332 7.56 1.28 -1.75
CA ILE A 332 7.13 -0.08 -2.03
C ILE A 332 7.33 -0.41 -3.50
N ARG A 333 7.52 -1.71 -3.75
CA ARG A 333 7.48 -2.30 -5.08
C ARG A 333 6.53 -3.48 -5.05
N ASP A 334 5.88 -3.73 -6.17
CA ASP A 334 4.96 -4.85 -6.37
C ASP A 334 5.67 -6.22 -6.39
N THR A 335 6.21 -6.60 -5.24
CA THR A 335 6.90 -7.86 -4.98
C THR A 335 6.73 -8.25 -3.53
N TRP A 336 6.58 -9.55 -3.27
CA TRP A 336 6.46 -10.08 -1.90
C TRP A 336 7.60 -9.63 -0.97
N ARG A 337 8.82 -9.55 -1.51
CA ARG A 337 10.01 -9.16 -0.76
C ARG A 337 9.95 -7.71 -0.30
N SER A 338 9.55 -6.79 -1.17
CA SER A 338 9.46 -5.37 -0.81
C SER A 338 8.33 -5.15 0.20
N MET A 339 7.12 -5.65 -0.10
CA MET A 339 5.97 -5.51 0.78
C MET A 339 6.26 -6.04 2.20
N THR A 340 6.83 -7.24 2.32
CA THR A 340 7.13 -7.82 3.64
C THR A 340 8.25 -7.09 4.39
N LYS A 341 9.26 -6.54 3.67
CA LYS A 341 10.32 -5.70 4.26
C LYS A 341 9.72 -4.43 4.86
N ILE A 342 8.88 -3.75 4.10
CA ILE A 342 8.24 -2.49 4.51
C ILE A 342 7.33 -2.69 5.72
N ALA A 343 6.55 -3.78 5.75
CA ALA A 343 5.76 -4.13 6.92
C ALA A 343 6.65 -4.32 8.17
N ASP A 344 7.79 -5.01 8.04
CA ASP A 344 8.74 -5.22 9.15
C ASP A 344 9.39 -3.92 9.65
N GLU A 345 9.72 -2.99 8.74
CA GLU A 345 10.33 -1.70 9.07
C GLU A 345 9.32 -0.73 9.71
N ASN A 346 8.06 -0.79 9.29
CA ASN A 346 6.98 0.02 9.85
C ASN A 346 6.52 -0.45 11.25
N ASP A 347 6.54 -1.76 11.50
CA ASP A 347 6.10 -2.40 12.77
C ASP A 347 6.73 -1.76 14.01
N ARG A 348 7.99 -1.35 13.93
CA ARG A 348 8.73 -0.75 15.07
C ARG A 348 8.13 0.57 15.56
N TRP A 349 7.31 1.23 14.74
CA TRP A 349 6.74 2.54 15.01
C TRP A 349 5.31 2.51 15.56
N ALA A 350 4.76 1.32 15.80
CA ALA A 350 3.35 1.15 16.16
C ALA A 350 2.86 2.03 17.32
N SER A 351 3.70 2.27 18.33
CA SER A 351 3.32 3.08 19.51
C SER A 351 3.15 4.58 19.21
N PHE A 352 3.61 5.06 18.05
CA PHE A 352 3.57 6.48 17.69
C PHE A 352 2.34 6.86 16.85
N ALA A 353 1.69 5.88 16.21
CA ALA A 353 0.48 6.12 15.42
C ALA A 353 -0.76 6.23 16.32
N GLY A 354 -1.71 7.04 15.86
CA GLY A 354 -3.00 7.22 16.51
C GLY A 354 -3.87 8.26 15.78
N PRO A 355 -5.09 8.52 16.27
CA PRO A 355 -5.97 9.54 15.70
C PRO A 355 -5.25 10.88 15.51
N GLY A 356 -5.25 11.38 14.27
CA GLY A 356 -4.59 12.60 13.84
C GLY A 356 -3.21 12.40 13.21
N GLY A 357 -2.56 11.23 13.36
CA GLY A 357 -1.19 10.99 12.90
C GLY A 357 -0.87 9.51 12.68
N TRP A 358 -0.66 9.12 11.42
CA TRP A 358 -0.49 7.71 11.04
C TRP A 358 0.88 7.42 10.43
N ASN A 359 1.47 6.29 10.81
CA ASN A 359 2.61 5.75 10.10
C ASN A 359 2.17 5.28 8.70
N ASP A 360 2.91 5.70 7.68
CA ASP A 360 2.63 5.39 6.28
C ASP A 360 3.67 4.41 5.71
N PRO A 361 3.37 3.11 5.65
CA PRO A 361 4.20 2.11 4.96
C PRO A 361 4.01 2.13 3.43
N ASP A 362 3.59 3.25 2.84
CA ASP A 362 3.40 3.44 1.39
C ASP A 362 2.12 2.78 0.82
N MET A 363 1.87 3.07 -0.46
CA MET A 363 0.64 2.71 -1.18
C MET A 363 0.42 1.20 -1.35
N LEU A 364 -0.85 0.80 -1.57
CA LEU A 364 -1.23 -0.58 -1.85
C LEU A 364 -0.84 -0.98 -3.29
N GLU A 365 -0.20 -2.14 -3.42
CA GLU A 365 0.20 -2.73 -4.72
C GLU A 365 -0.86 -3.71 -5.25
N VAL A 366 -1.97 -3.84 -4.54
CA VAL A 366 -3.04 -4.81 -4.82
C VAL A 366 -3.58 -4.62 -6.23
N GLY A 367 -3.31 -5.60 -7.10
CA GLY A 367 -3.78 -5.62 -8.48
C GLY A 367 -2.77 -5.22 -9.55
N ASN A 368 -1.52 -4.89 -9.18
CA ASN A 368 -0.49 -4.46 -10.15
C ASN A 368 0.23 -5.61 -10.89
N GLY A 369 0.01 -6.87 -10.47
CA GLY A 369 0.36 -8.09 -11.20
C GLY A 369 1.69 -8.75 -10.81
N GLY A 370 2.47 -8.14 -9.93
CA GLY A 370 3.77 -8.63 -9.43
C GLY A 370 3.68 -9.56 -8.21
N MET A 371 2.52 -9.65 -7.57
CA MET A 371 2.23 -10.62 -6.50
C MET A 371 0.99 -11.47 -6.83
N SER A 372 0.88 -12.62 -6.17
CA SER A 372 -0.32 -13.47 -6.23
C SER A 372 -1.49 -12.88 -5.43
N LEU A 373 -2.71 -13.34 -5.70
CA LEU A 373 -3.90 -12.88 -4.96
C LEU A 373 -3.80 -13.15 -3.45
N ASP A 374 -3.19 -14.26 -3.03
CA ASP A 374 -3.01 -14.56 -1.61
C ASP A 374 -1.95 -13.66 -0.95
N GLU A 375 -0.92 -13.30 -1.69
CA GLU A 375 0.08 -12.31 -1.25
C GLU A 375 -0.56 -10.92 -1.13
N TYR A 376 -1.39 -10.51 -2.10
CA TYR A 376 -2.16 -9.27 -2.03
C TYR A 376 -3.17 -9.25 -0.88
N ARG A 377 -3.83 -10.37 -0.60
CA ARG A 377 -4.71 -10.51 0.57
C ARG A 377 -3.93 -10.27 1.87
N SER A 378 -2.71 -10.80 1.95
CA SER A 378 -1.83 -10.60 3.11
C SER A 378 -1.32 -9.17 3.21
N HIS A 379 -0.98 -8.56 2.07
CA HIS A 379 -0.62 -7.13 1.96
C HIS A 379 -1.75 -6.25 2.53
N PHE A 380 -2.95 -6.39 2.00
CA PHE A 380 -4.11 -5.60 2.45
C PHE A 380 -4.42 -5.81 3.94
N SER A 381 -4.37 -7.06 4.41
CA SER A 381 -4.64 -7.39 5.82
C SER A 381 -3.64 -6.75 6.78
N VAL A 382 -2.34 -6.77 6.45
CA VAL A 382 -1.32 -6.22 7.36
C VAL A 382 -1.30 -4.69 7.31
N TRP A 383 -1.55 -4.05 6.15
CA TRP A 383 -1.75 -2.59 6.08
C TRP A 383 -2.97 -2.15 6.90
N ALA A 384 -4.08 -2.89 6.81
CA ALA A 384 -5.28 -2.60 7.58
C ALA A 384 -5.02 -2.73 9.09
N LEU A 385 -4.39 -3.82 9.52
CA LEU A 385 -4.03 -4.05 10.93
C LEU A 385 -3.08 -2.96 11.46
N MET A 386 -2.11 -2.54 10.65
CA MET A 386 -1.13 -1.51 11.00
C MET A 386 -1.72 -0.09 11.02
N LYS A 387 -3.01 0.10 10.71
CA LYS A 387 -3.62 1.44 10.58
C LYS A 387 -2.88 2.32 9.57
N ALA A 388 -2.36 1.70 8.51
CA ALA A 388 -1.74 2.42 7.40
C ALA A 388 -2.80 3.18 6.59
N PRO A 389 -2.43 4.28 5.90
CA PRO A 389 -3.18 4.76 4.76
C PRO A 389 -3.53 3.63 3.79
N LEU A 390 -4.79 3.53 3.38
CA LEU A 390 -5.21 2.57 2.34
C LEU A 390 -5.39 3.31 1.02
N LEU A 391 -4.26 3.65 0.40
CA LEU A 391 -4.21 4.29 -0.91
C LEU A 391 -4.02 3.22 -1.99
N ILE A 392 -5.05 2.98 -2.82
CA ILE A 392 -5.01 2.05 -3.95
C ILE A 392 -3.99 2.55 -4.98
N GLY A 393 -3.05 1.69 -5.39
CA GLY A 393 -2.03 1.99 -6.39
C GLY A 393 -2.21 1.30 -7.74
N CYS A 394 -3.36 0.65 -8.00
CA CYS A 394 -3.66 0.01 -9.28
C CYS A 394 -4.64 0.81 -10.15
N ASP A 395 -4.85 0.39 -11.40
CA ASP A 395 -5.87 0.98 -12.27
C ASP A 395 -7.27 0.48 -11.93
N VAL A 396 -7.99 1.25 -11.11
CA VAL A 396 -9.36 0.93 -10.66
C VAL A 396 -10.39 0.91 -11.79
N ARG A 397 -10.07 1.41 -12.97
CA ARG A 397 -10.96 1.36 -14.15
C ARG A 397 -11.02 -0.04 -14.74
N ASN A 398 -10.03 -0.90 -14.45
CA ASN A 398 -9.88 -2.23 -15.03
C ASN A 398 -9.34 -3.26 -14.02
N MET A 399 -10.04 -3.43 -12.90
CA MET A 399 -9.72 -4.46 -11.92
C MET A 399 -10.43 -5.79 -12.23
N SER A 400 -9.78 -6.90 -11.89
CA SER A 400 -10.47 -8.19 -11.83
C SER A 400 -11.43 -8.23 -10.63
N ALA A 401 -12.43 -9.12 -10.68
CA ALA A 401 -13.36 -9.29 -9.58
C ALA A 401 -12.65 -9.73 -8.28
N GLU A 402 -11.57 -10.51 -8.39
CA GLU A 402 -10.76 -10.94 -7.25
C GLU A 402 -9.97 -9.79 -6.62
N VAL A 403 -9.43 -8.87 -7.42
CA VAL A 403 -8.76 -7.66 -6.92
C VAL A 403 -9.76 -6.76 -6.23
N LEU A 404 -10.93 -6.52 -6.86
CA LEU A 404 -12.00 -5.74 -6.25
C LEU A 404 -12.43 -6.36 -4.91
N ALA A 405 -12.61 -7.68 -4.84
CA ALA A 405 -12.99 -8.38 -3.61
C ALA A 405 -11.98 -8.22 -2.46
N ILE A 406 -10.69 -8.08 -2.77
CA ILE A 406 -9.67 -7.77 -1.74
C ILE A 406 -9.87 -6.33 -1.24
N LEU A 407 -9.93 -5.37 -2.16
CA LEU A 407 -10.02 -3.95 -1.84
C LEU A 407 -11.37 -3.56 -1.22
N SER A 408 -12.43 -4.33 -1.49
CA SER A 408 -13.79 -4.08 -1.03
C SER A 408 -14.19 -4.85 0.22
N ASN A 409 -13.25 -5.56 0.89
CA ASN A 409 -13.57 -6.30 2.10
C ASN A 409 -13.83 -5.35 3.27
N LYS A 410 -15.11 -5.07 3.54
CA LYS A 410 -15.55 -4.14 4.58
C LYS A 410 -15.07 -4.55 5.99
N GLU A 411 -15.03 -5.84 6.32
CA GLU A 411 -14.60 -6.28 7.66
C GLU A 411 -13.13 -5.99 7.91
N VAL A 412 -12.28 -6.09 6.89
CA VAL A 412 -10.86 -5.73 6.97
C VAL A 412 -10.69 -4.20 6.99
N ILE A 413 -11.47 -3.46 6.21
CA ILE A 413 -11.51 -1.99 6.25
C ILE A 413 -11.92 -1.49 7.63
N ASP A 414 -12.94 -2.09 8.25
CA ASP A 414 -13.43 -1.72 9.58
C ASP A 414 -12.36 -1.93 10.67
N VAL A 415 -11.42 -2.86 10.47
CA VAL A 415 -10.22 -2.95 11.32
C VAL A 415 -9.33 -1.73 11.12
N ASN A 416 -9.06 -1.33 9.88
CA ASN A 416 -8.24 -0.14 9.60
C ASN A 416 -8.88 1.15 10.14
N GLN A 417 -10.21 1.25 10.03
CA GLN A 417 -11.01 2.42 10.40
C GLN A 417 -11.56 2.35 11.83
N ASP A 418 -11.10 1.41 12.65
CA ASP A 418 -11.57 1.25 14.03
C ASP A 418 -11.32 2.53 14.86
N SER A 419 -12.36 2.95 15.60
CA SER A 419 -12.35 4.20 16.37
C SER A 419 -11.32 4.27 17.50
N LEU A 420 -10.81 3.13 17.98
CA LEU A 420 -9.73 3.13 18.96
C LEU A 420 -8.41 3.62 18.34
N GLY A 421 -8.24 3.42 17.04
CA GLY A 421 -7.12 3.99 16.29
C GLY A 421 -5.74 3.48 16.70
N VAL A 422 -5.65 2.30 17.32
CA VAL A 422 -4.36 1.72 17.71
C VAL A 422 -3.79 0.88 16.58
N GLN A 423 -2.55 1.18 16.18
CA GLN A 423 -1.80 0.37 15.23
C GLN A 423 -1.51 -1.01 15.82
N GLY A 424 -1.99 -2.06 15.15
CA GLY A 424 -1.59 -3.43 15.47
C GLY A 424 -0.12 -3.66 15.13
N ARG A 425 0.49 -4.61 15.83
CA ARG A 425 1.93 -4.91 15.71
C ARG A 425 2.19 -6.40 15.75
N ARG A 426 3.39 -6.80 15.36
CA ARG A 426 3.86 -8.16 15.55
C ARG A 426 4.06 -8.43 17.03
N VAL A 427 3.42 -9.48 17.54
CA VAL A 427 3.53 -9.90 18.95
C VAL A 427 4.38 -11.15 19.11
N LEU A 428 4.44 -12.01 18.08
CA LEU A 428 5.32 -13.17 18.06
C LEU A 428 6.09 -13.27 16.75
N ARG A 429 7.37 -13.61 16.90
CA ARG A 429 8.20 -14.20 15.85
C ARG A 429 8.23 -15.70 16.12
N SER A 430 8.23 -16.52 15.06
CA SER A 430 8.17 -17.98 15.15
C SER A 430 8.92 -18.55 16.36
N PRO A 431 8.27 -19.36 17.22
CA PRO A 431 8.93 -20.02 18.35
C PRO A 431 9.97 -21.05 17.90
N VAL A 432 10.02 -21.35 16.60
CA VAL A 432 10.89 -22.33 15.98
C VAL A 432 12.05 -21.62 15.28
N TRP A 433 13.27 -21.74 15.83
CA TRP A 433 14.46 -21.02 15.37
C TRP A 433 14.77 -21.25 13.88
N TRP A 434 14.56 -22.45 13.33
CA TRP A 434 14.81 -22.74 11.91
C TRP A 434 13.75 -22.20 10.95
N LEU A 435 12.57 -21.79 11.44
CA LEU A 435 11.57 -21.09 10.62
C LEU A 435 11.87 -19.59 10.52
N GLY A 436 12.81 -19.07 11.32
CA GLY A 436 13.19 -17.66 11.33
C GLY A 436 11.98 -16.73 11.50
N ASN A 437 11.94 -15.63 10.75
CA ASN A 437 10.83 -14.68 10.77
C ASN A 437 9.66 -15.05 9.83
N ASN A 438 9.60 -16.29 9.32
CA ASN A 438 8.61 -16.65 8.30
C ASN A 438 7.21 -16.93 8.84
N VAL A 439 7.07 -17.30 10.10
CA VAL A 439 5.77 -17.52 10.75
C VAL A 439 5.61 -16.44 11.81
N GLN A 440 4.54 -15.65 11.69
CA GLN A 440 4.33 -14.47 12.52
C GLN A 440 2.90 -14.40 13.05
N VAL A 441 2.77 -13.86 14.25
CA VAL A 441 1.48 -13.48 14.83
C VAL A 441 1.51 -11.97 15.04
N TRP A 442 0.51 -11.30 14.50
CA TRP A 442 0.30 -9.88 14.69
C TRP A 442 -1.05 -9.66 15.36
N SER A 443 -1.12 -8.65 16.23
CA SER A 443 -2.33 -8.34 16.96
C SER A 443 -2.38 -6.87 17.38
N GLY A 444 -3.59 -6.39 17.63
CA GLY A 444 -3.85 -5.07 18.18
C GLY A 444 -5.24 -5.00 18.81
N PRO A 445 -5.44 -4.14 19.82
CA PRO A 445 -6.76 -3.89 20.38
C PRO A 445 -7.62 -3.13 19.39
N LEU A 446 -8.93 -3.35 19.46
CA LEU A 446 -9.97 -2.63 18.74
C LEU A 446 -11.01 -2.09 19.75
N SER A 447 -11.85 -1.17 19.30
CA SER A 447 -12.97 -0.66 20.08
C SER A 447 -13.92 -1.77 20.57
N GLY A 448 -14.48 -1.59 21.77
CA GLY A 448 -15.39 -2.56 22.39
C GLY A 448 -14.70 -3.82 22.93
N ASP A 449 -13.48 -3.69 23.45
CA ASP A 449 -12.65 -4.76 24.01
C ASP A 449 -12.37 -5.92 23.04
N ARG A 450 -12.51 -5.66 21.74
CA ARG A 450 -12.20 -6.62 20.68
C ARG A 450 -10.70 -6.63 20.40
N THR A 451 -10.23 -7.72 19.81
CA THR A 451 -8.83 -7.86 19.39
C THR A 451 -8.77 -8.30 17.93
N VAL A 452 -7.96 -7.63 17.10
CA VAL A 452 -7.61 -8.17 15.79
C VAL A 452 -6.44 -9.14 15.93
N LEU A 453 -6.51 -10.26 15.21
CA LEU A 453 -5.47 -11.27 15.12
C LEU A 453 -5.14 -11.54 13.65
N LEU A 454 -3.87 -11.52 13.30
CA LEU A 454 -3.38 -11.93 11.98
C LEU A 454 -2.32 -13.03 12.14
N LEU A 455 -2.63 -14.21 11.61
CA LEU A 455 -1.70 -15.33 11.52
C LEU A 455 -1.07 -15.33 10.13
N TRP A 456 0.21 -14.99 10.04
CA TRP A 456 0.86 -14.73 8.76
C TRP A 456 1.98 -15.73 8.47
N ASN A 457 1.83 -16.47 7.36
CA ASN A 457 2.83 -17.41 6.88
C ASN A 457 3.56 -16.84 5.66
N ARG A 458 4.77 -16.34 5.89
CA ARG A 458 5.69 -15.83 4.87
C ARG A 458 6.58 -16.90 4.23
N SER A 459 6.45 -18.16 4.65
CA SER A 459 7.16 -19.28 4.04
C SER A 459 6.38 -19.85 2.85
N LYS A 460 7.05 -20.61 1.98
CA LYS A 460 6.42 -21.26 0.81
C LYS A 460 5.55 -22.48 1.15
N LYS A 461 5.63 -23.00 2.38
CA LYS A 461 4.92 -24.23 2.79
C LYS A 461 3.83 -23.88 3.78
N ALA A 462 2.77 -24.69 3.82
CA ALA A 462 1.76 -24.54 4.85
C ALA A 462 2.33 -24.84 6.24
N PHE A 463 1.92 -24.07 7.24
CA PHE A 463 2.28 -24.25 8.65
C PHE A 463 1.07 -24.07 9.53
N ASN A 464 1.01 -24.82 10.63
CA ASN A 464 0.10 -24.47 11.70
C ASN A 464 0.71 -23.31 12.49
N ILE A 465 -0.07 -22.26 12.67
CA ILE A 465 0.30 -21.08 13.43
C ILE A 465 -0.61 -21.01 14.65
N LYS A 466 0.00 -20.94 15.83
CA LYS A 466 -0.70 -20.83 17.10
C LYS A 466 -0.51 -19.44 17.70
N ALA A 467 -1.58 -18.88 18.26
CA ALA A 467 -1.57 -17.65 19.05
C ALA A 467 -2.24 -17.92 20.39
N SER A 468 -1.51 -17.75 21.49
CA SER A 468 -2.08 -17.84 22.84
C SER A 468 -2.60 -16.48 23.31
N TRP A 469 -3.52 -16.48 24.26
CA TRP A 469 -4.15 -15.25 24.77
C TRP A 469 -3.12 -14.33 25.42
N SER A 470 -2.14 -14.90 26.12
CA SER A 470 -1.02 -14.16 26.70
C SER A 470 -0.18 -13.44 25.65
N ASP A 471 -0.09 -13.95 24.43
CA ASP A 471 0.69 -13.32 23.35
C ASP A 471 -0.01 -12.10 22.76
N ILE A 472 -1.35 -12.10 22.77
CA ILE A 472 -2.19 -11.12 22.07
C ILE A 472 -2.90 -10.15 23.02
N GLY A 473 -2.51 -10.15 24.30
CA GLY A 473 -3.03 -9.23 25.31
C GLY A 473 -4.44 -9.56 25.80
N LEU A 474 -4.90 -10.81 25.63
CA LEU A 474 -6.15 -11.28 26.21
C LEU A 474 -5.88 -11.99 27.56
N PRO A 475 -6.72 -11.79 28.60
CA PRO A 475 -6.59 -12.54 29.84
C PRO A 475 -6.84 -14.04 29.63
N SER A 476 -6.03 -14.90 30.25
CA SER A 476 -6.26 -16.36 30.23
C SER A 476 -7.65 -16.71 30.79
N GLY A 477 -8.27 -17.74 30.21
CA GLY A 477 -9.62 -18.19 30.52
C GLY A 477 -10.73 -17.31 29.92
N THR A 478 -10.40 -16.26 29.16
CA THR A 478 -11.41 -15.42 28.49
C THR A 478 -12.00 -16.15 27.29
N PRO A 479 -13.29 -16.50 27.29
CA PRO A 479 -13.94 -17.04 26.11
C PRO A 479 -14.21 -15.92 25.10
N VAL A 480 -13.89 -16.18 23.83
CA VAL A 480 -14.12 -15.24 22.73
C VAL A 480 -14.89 -15.91 21.59
N THR A 481 -15.69 -15.12 20.87
CA THR A 481 -16.15 -15.50 19.53
C THR A 481 -15.06 -15.15 18.52
N VAL A 482 -14.91 -16.00 17.51
CA VAL A 482 -13.87 -15.85 16.46
C VAL A 482 -14.55 -15.60 15.12
N ARG A 483 -14.34 -14.41 14.55
CA ARG A 483 -14.83 -14.01 13.23
C ARG A 483 -13.68 -14.05 12.23
N ASP A 484 -13.76 -14.90 11.20
CA ASP A 484 -12.84 -14.95 10.06
C ASP A 484 -13.25 -13.90 9.03
N LEU A 485 -12.41 -12.88 8.84
CA LEU A 485 -12.74 -11.69 8.04
C LEU A 485 -12.69 -11.95 6.53
N TRP A 486 -11.98 -13.00 6.09
CA TRP A 486 -11.85 -13.34 4.67
C TRP A 486 -12.87 -14.38 4.23
N LYS A 487 -13.35 -15.21 5.16
CA LYS A 487 -14.47 -16.13 4.90
C LYS A 487 -15.82 -15.50 5.18
N HIS A 488 -15.87 -14.40 5.92
CA HIS A 488 -17.11 -13.82 6.44
C HIS A 488 -17.91 -14.82 7.30
N GLU A 489 -17.20 -15.62 8.07
CA GLU A 489 -17.75 -16.71 8.89
C GLU A 489 -17.36 -16.53 10.35
N THR A 490 -18.30 -16.80 11.25
CA THR A 490 -18.02 -16.92 12.69
C THR A 490 -17.89 -18.41 13.00
N TRP A 491 -16.88 -18.79 13.77
CA TRP A 491 -16.69 -20.20 14.13
C TRP A 491 -17.83 -20.71 15.01
N ASP A 492 -18.11 -22.01 14.89
CA ASP A 492 -19.05 -22.70 15.76
C ASP A 492 -18.44 -22.85 17.16
N GLY A 493 -19.07 -22.20 18.14
CA GLY A 493 -18.60 -22.20 19.53
C GLY A 493 -17.62 -21.06 19.84
N ASN A 494 -16.99 -21.15 21.02
CA ASN A 494 -16.06 -20.14 21.52
C ASN A 494 -14.66 -20.73 21.62
N SER A 495 -13.65 -19.90 21.41
CA SER A 495 -12.26 -20.24 21.70
C SER A 495 -11.87 -19.69 23.08
N VAL A 496 -11.02 -20.44 23.78
CA VAL A 496 -10.46 -20.06 25.08
C VAL A 496 -8.96 -20.35 25.05
N ASP A 497 -8.17 -19.44 25.60
CA ASP A 497 -6.71 -19.50 25.79
C ASP A 497 -5.84 -19.52 24.53
N GLU A 498 -6.28 -20.10 23.41
CA GLU A 498 -5.51 -20.12 22.17
C GLU A 498 -6.35 -20.34 20.90
N ILE A 499 -5.75 -19.98 19.76
CA ILE A 499 -6.18 -20.35 18.41
C ILE A 499 -5.00 -20.98 17.67
N GLU A 500 -5.24 -22.09 16.98
CA GLU A 500 -4.29 -22.69 16.04
C GLU A 500 -4.95 -22.91 14.68
N VAL A 501 -4.32 -22.41 13.61
CA VAL A 501 -4.84 -22.55 12.24
C VAL A 501 -3.72 -22.96 11.29
N LYS A 502 -4.04 -23.86 10.36
CA LYS A 502 -3.17 -24.18 9.23
C LYS A 502 -3.23 -23.07 8.18
N VAL A 503 -2.15 -22.32 8.04
CA VAL A 503 -2.02 -21.20 7.10
C VAL A 503 -1.16 -21.64 5.91
N GLN A 504 -1.65 -21.42 4.69
CA GLN A 504 -0.94 -21.80 3.46
C GLN A 504 0.30 -20.90 3.23
N GLY A 505 1.18 -21.32 2.32
CA GLY A 505 2.40 -20.56 2.07
C GLY A 505 2.12 -19.20 1.41
N HIS A 506 2.78 -18.15 1.88
CA HIS A 506 2.58 -16.76 1.46
C HIS A 506 1.15 -16.22 1.68
N THR A 507 0.40 -16.82 2.60
CA THR A 507 -0.96 -16.39 2.92
C THR A 507 -1.05 -15.93 4.38
N SER A 508 -2.16 -15.27 4.70
CA SER A 508 -2.51 -14.91 6.08
C SER A 508 -3.96 -15.28 6.38
N GLN A 509 -4.29 -15.39 7.66
CA GLN A 509 -5.65 -15.50 8.16
C GLN A 509 -5.88 -14.39 9.16
N MET A 510 -6.97 -13.64 8.99
CA MET A 510 -7.27 -12.45 9.79
C MET A 510 -8.59 -12.68 10.53
N PHE A 511 -8.57 -12.42 11.83
CA PHE A 511 -9.70 -12.65 12.72
C PHE A 511 -9.99 -11.42 13.58
N ILE A 512 -11.25 -11.26 13.96
CA ILE A 512 -11.64 -10.45 15.12
C ILE A 512 -12.05 -11.42 16.23
N LEU A 513 -11.46 -11.21 17.40
CA LEU A 513 -11.79 -11.89 18.64
C LEU A 513 -12.65 -10.96 19.48
N THR A 514 -13.86 -11.40 19.83
CA THR A 514 -14.77 -10.60 20.68
C THR A 514 -14.98 -11.35 22.00
N PRO A 515 -14.50 -10.81 23.13
CA PRO A 515 -14.78 -11.40 24.43
C PRO A 515 -16.27 -11.53 24.67
N LEU A 516 -16.70 -12.67 25.18
CA LEU A 516 -18.04 -12.76 25.74
C LEU A 516 -18.04 -11.93 27.02
N SER A 517 -18.90 -10.91 27.08
CA SER A 517 -19.11 -10.13 28.29
C SER A 517 -19.27 -11.08 29.48
N ARG A 518 -18.44 -10.94 30.52
CA ARG A 518 -18.64 -11.64 31.78
C ARG A 518 -20.08 -11.35 32.20
N THR A 519 -20.94 -12.36 32.26
CA THR A 519 -22.13 -12.27 33.10
C THR A 519 -21.63 -11.76 34.46
N PRO A 520 -22.15 -10.64 34.98
CA PRO A 520 -21.78 -10.22 36.33
C PRO A 520 -22.04 -11.44 37.21
N ARG A 521 -21.00 -11.91 37.92
CA ARG A 521 -21.21 -12.90 38.97
C ARG A 521 -22.22 -12.25 39.89
N VAL A 522 -23.45 -12.77 39.89
CA VAL A 522 -24.39 -12.53 40.97
C VAL A 522 -23.61 -12.91 42.21
N SER A 523 -23.24 -11.92 43.01
CA SER A 523 -22.61 -12.13 44.31
C SER A 523 -23.64 -12.90 45.16
N SER A 524 -23.49 -14.21 45.20
CA SER A 524 -24.22 -15.04 46.15
C SER A 524 -23.51 -14.95 47.50
N SER A 525 -23.92 -13.97 48.31
CA SER A 525 -24.00 -14.03 49.78
C SER A 525 -24.51 -12.70 50.31
#